data_AF-A0A7S1CT25-F1
#
_entry.id   AF-A0A7S1CT25-F1
#
_cell.length_a   1.000
_cell.length_b   1.000
_cell.length_c   1.000
_cell.angle_alpha   90.00
_cell.angle_beta   90.00
_cell.angle_gamma   90.00
#
_symmetry.space_group_name_H-M   'P 1'
#
loop_
_entity.id
_entity.type
_entity.pdbx_description
1 polymer ?
#
loop_
_entity_poly.entity_id
_entity_poly.type
_entity_poly.pdbx_seq_one_letter_code
_entity_poly.pdbx_strand_id
1 'polypeptide(L)'
;MTYKVLIALLVWYLSPVLAQQASPLAGQGVPPLETTEVYLNVFLDRLLDVDAKQYMHESVVLVALSWYDPTARPTVEENSKLVAEGALTCSLPCWTNVLDRGLCCDGIYLPSFSFTNTAGFSQDRQVDAEVYFGPNGTVLWAVTVLGTYYQPMSFQNFPFESIDLIIAFDLLDTSVNVEGHPGVTVVPSAAGPRVFSFGKGDDSPQWNVNNVSLSIFSGPTLLERIQKHATQQSAPSDPNPFNPASGEVWMAQQDKYNIQTVIFSIRVTRFWRWNLVYGVLPVLLCAILGLLVFFQDAGDLGGRISVIVTVFLALTAIQFVLNDSTPQSSYVQPLQQAILAIYLCFGISAVESILAYRLVHWKRFSVERRARRDAWRQYKERLAEWKSFHPKRRSSDSVPLGHDGDVLEEDQQSAQENPEDTTQYRRMAVMGVFKVKKYAAKSAENRESSDARKLRKERDLRPTLASILAENEHYGGAIAYYLDKATFLTLMLAYIIAFPVIFATQSGYVSLLDQTLVQR
;
A
#
# COMPACT_ATOMS: atom_id res chain seq x y z
N MET A 1 8.70 -35.08 -35.79
CA MET A 1 8.93 -35.33 -34.35
C MET A 1 8.73 -34.07 -33.49
N THR A 2 8.88 -32.87 -34.05
CA THR A 2 8.79 -31.57 -33.34
C THR A 2 7.39 -31.16 -32.86
N TYR A 3 6.32 -31.45 -33.61
CA TYR A 3 4.96 -31.05 -33.20
C TYR A 3 4.41 -31.83 -31.99
N LYS A 4 4.83 -33.10 -31.80
CA LYS A 4 4.39 -33.93 -30.66
C LYS A 4 4.99 -33.45 -29.33
N VAL A 5 6.23 -32.95 -29.35
CA VAL A 5 6.89 -32.36 -28.17
C VAL A 5 6.26 -31.02 -27.81
N LEU A 6 5.89 -30.21 -28.80
CA LEU A 6 5.20 -28.94 -28.58
C LEU A 6 3.80 -29.14 -27.97
N ILE A 7 3.04 -30.14 -28.45
CA ILE A 7 1.74 -30.49 -27.88
C ILE A 7 1.88 -31.04 -26.47
N ALA A 8 2.88 -31.89 -26.20
CA ALA A 8 3.12 -32.41 -24.85
C ALA A 8 3.52 -31.29 -23.86
N LEU A 9 4.34 -30.32 -24.29
CA LEU A 9 4.67 -29.13 -23.49
C LEU A 9 3.45 -28.22 -23.30
N LEU A 10 2.63 -28.01 -24.34
CA LEU A 10 1.39 -27.24 -24.22
C LEU A 10 0.39 -27.92 -23.27
N VAL A 11 0.27 -29.24 -23.29
CA VAL A 11 -0.61 -29.99 -22.37
C VAL A 11 -0.08 -29.97 -20.94
N TRP A 12 1.23 -29.85 -20.72
CA TRP A 12 1.81 -29.58 -19.40
C TRP A 12 1.62 -28.13 -18.94
N TYR A 13 1.55 -27.17 -19.87
CA TYR A 13 1.28 -25.76 -19.58
C TYR A 13 -0.20 -25.42 -19.48
N LEU A 14 -1.09 -26.30 -19.95
CA LEU A 14 -2.49 -26.24 -19.60
C LEU A 14 -2.58 -26.61 -18.12
N SER A 15 -2.44 -25.59 -17.26
CA SER A 15 -2.79 -25.68 -15.85
C SER A 15 -4.12 -26.43 -15.78
N PRO A 16 -4.22 -27.51 -14.97
CA PRO A 16 -5.47 -28.22 -14.84
C PRO A 16 -6.54 -27.17 -14.58
N VAL A 17 -7.57 -27.15 -15.42
CA VAL A 17 -8.76 -26.34 -15.14
C VAL A 17 -9.31 -26.97 -13.88
N LEU A 18 -8.90 -26.42 -12.74
CA LEU A 18 -9.30 -26.88 -11.43
C LEU A 18 -10.80 -26.65 -11.38
N ALA A 19 -11.56 -27.74 -11.48
CA ALA A 19 -13.01 -27.71 -11.48
C ALA A 19 -13.46 -27.05 -10.17
N GLN A 20 -13.93 -25.82 -10.25
CA GLN A 20 -14.36 -25.08 -9.07
C GLN A 20 -15.45 -25.88 -8.37
N GLN A 21 -15.25 -26.14 -7.09
CA GLN A 21 -16.23 -26.85 -6.29
C GLN A 21 -17.52 -26.03 -6.25
N ALA A 22 -18.66 -26.70 -6.40
CA ALA A 22 -19.97 -26.09 -6.24
C ALA A 22 -20.13 -25.49 -4.83
N SER A 23 -21.02 -24.50 -4.68
CA SER A 23 -21.33 -23.92 -3.37
C SER A 23 -21.67 -25.04 -2.38
N PRO A 24 -21.02 -25.11 -1.20
CA PRO A 24 -21.35 -26.11 -0.19
C PRO A 24 -22.77 -25.97 0.36
N LEU A 25 -23.40 -24.81 0.17
CA LEU A 25 -24.80 -24.52 0.50
C LEU A 25 -25.69 -24.45 -0.75
N ALA A 26 -25.37 -25.23 -1.78
CA ALA A 26 -26.25 -25.46 -2.91
C ALA A 26 -27.45 -26.30 -2.45
N GLY A 27 -28.54 -25.61 -2.12
CA GLY A 27 -29.80 -26.22 -1.68
C GLY A 27 -30.57 -26.86 -2.85
N GLN A 28 -31.75 -27.38 -2.55
CA GLN A 28 -32.63 -28.01 -3.55
C GLN A 28 -34.10 -27.90 -3.15
N GLY A 29 -34.98 -28.21 -4.10
CA GLY A 29 -36.43 -28.25 -3.87
C GLY A 29 -37.07 -26.88 -3.69
N VAL A 30 -38.36 -26.92 -3.34
CA VAL A 30 -39.17 -25.75 -2.99
C VAL A 30 -39.73 -25.93 -1.59
N PRO A 31 -39.80 -24.86 -0.77
CA PRO A 31 -40.32 -24.97 0.59
C PRO A 31 -41.81 -25.33 0.56
N PRO A 32 -42.29 -26.18 1.49
CA PRO A 32 -43.72 -26.34 1.72
C PRO A 32 -44.31 -25.05 2.33
N LEU A 33 -45.63 -24.88 2.27
CA LEU A 33 -46.31 -23.65 2.73
C LEU A 33 -46.05 -23.33 4.22
N GLU A 34 -45.71 -24.34 5.01
CA GLU A 34 -45.39 -24.23 6.42
C GLU A 34 -43.96 -23.72 6.69
N THR A 35 -43.05 -23.74 5.71
CA THR A 35 -41.66 -23.31 5.87
C THR A 35 -41.50 -21.81 5.57
N THR A 36 -41.84 -20.97 6.54
CA THR A 36 -41.73 -19.50 6.38
C THR A 36 -40.41 -18.92 6.89
N GLU A 37 -39.72 -19.64 7.79
CA GLU A 37 -38.52 -19.14 8.47
C GLU A 37 -37.37 -20.16 8.40
N VAL A 38 -36.16 -19.67 8.14
CA VAL A 38 -34.91 -20.42 8.22
C VAL A 38 -34.03 -19.78 9.27
N TYR A 39 -33.80 -20.49 10.36
CA TYR A 39 -32.94 -20.07 11.45
C TYR A 39 -31.49 -20.38 11.10
N LEU A 40 -30.65 -19.36 11.11
CA LEU A 40 -29.25 -19.46 10.71
C LEU A 40 -28.32 -19.38 11.92
N ASN A 41 -27.44 -20.37 12.02
CA ASN A 41 -26.33 -20.38 12.97
C ASN A 41 -25.01 -20.39 12.19
N VAL A 42 -24.06 -19.54 12.56
CA VAL A 42 -22.75 -19.47 11.91
C VAL A 42 -21.65 -19.38 12.94
N PHE A 43 -20.74 -20.34 12.93
CA PHE A 43 -19.59 -20.34 13.82
C PHE A 43 -18.30 -20.35 13.03
N LEU A 44 -17.34 -19.53 13.46
CA LEU A 44 -15.98 -19.64 12.97
C LEU A 44 -15.38 -20.92 13.58
N ASP A 45 -14.91 -21.85 12.76
CA ASP A 45 -14.12 -22.98 13.24
C ASP A 45 -12.65 -22.55 13.29
N ARG A 46 -12.12 -22.03 12.17
CA ARG A 46 -10.73 -21.54 12.08
C ARG A 46 -10.59 -20.38 11.10
N LEU A 47 -9.74 -19.42 11.44
CA LEU A 47 -9.22 -18.43 10.51
C LEU A 47 -7.82 -18.85 10.07
N LEU A 48 -7.69 -19.36 8.85
CA LEU A 48 -6.45 -19.97 8.37
C LEU A 48 -5.42 -18.91 7.95
N ASP A 49 -5.85 -17.95 7.12
CA ASP A 49 -4.98 -16.89 6.62
C ASP A 49 -5.75 -15.60 6.34
N VAL A 50 -5.03 -14.49 6.37
CA VAL A 50 -5.52 -13.16 5.97
C VAL A 50 -4.45 -12.53 5.08
N ASP A 51 -4.64 -12.67 3.77
CA ASP A 51 -3.77 -12.09 2.75
C ASP A 51 -4.13 -10.62 2.51
N ALA A 52 -3.38 -9.77 3.19
CA ALA A 52 -3.48 -8.33 3.09
C ALA A 52 -3.01 -7.77 1.73
N LYS A 53 -2.23 -8.52 0.93
CA LYS A 53 -1.79 -8.12 -0.43
C LYS A 53 -2.88 -8.36 -1.46
N GLN A 54 -3.59 -9.49 -1.33
CA GLN A 54 -4.66 -9.87 -2.24
C GLN A 54 -6.05 -9.44 -1.79
N TYR A 55 -6.17 -8.83 -0.60
CA TYR A 55 -7.45 -8.46 -0.01
C TYR A 55 -8.36 -9.68 0.16
N MET A 56 -7.77 -10.79 0.59
CA MET A 56 -8.46 -12.06 0.77
C MET A 56 -8.22 -12.61 2.18
N HIS A 57 -9.14 -13.45 2.65
CA HIS A 57 -8.93 -14.25 3.84
C HIS A 57 -9.50 -15.66 3.64
N GLU A 58 -8.85 -16.63 4.26
CA GLU A 58 -9.25 -18.03 4.20
C GLU A 58 -9.79 -18.44 5.57
N SER A 59 -11.01 -18.97 5.59
CA SER A 59 -11.64 -19.40 6.83
C SER A 59 -12.47 -20.66 6.67
N VAL A 60 -12.58 -21.35 7.80
CA VAL A 60 -13.46 -22.50 7.99
C VAL A 60 -14.61 -22.03 8.87
N VAL A 61 -15.84 -22.16 8.36
CA VAL A 61 -17.05 -21.84 9.12
C VAL A 61 -17.99 -23.04 9.17
N LEU A 62 -18.59 -23.29 10.32
CA LEU A 62 -19.74 -24.18 10.44
C LEU A 62 -21.00 -23.34 10.23
N VAL A 63 -21.75 -23.66 9.18
CA VAL A 63 -23.07 -23.08 8.92
C VAL A 63 -24.12 -24.12 9.27
N ALA A 64 -25.03 -23.80 10.17
CA ALA A 64 -26.13 -24.67 10.56
C ALA A 64 -27.47 -23.97 10.38
N LEU A 65 -28.29 -24.52 9.49
CA LEU A 65 -29.61 -24.04 9.12
C LEU A 65 -30.67 -24.92 9.77
N SER A 66 -31.68 -24.33 10.39
CA SER A 66 -32.83 -25.09 10.87
C SER A 66 -34.15 -24.46 10.47
N TRP A 67 -35.11 -25.29 10.08
CA TRP A 67 -36.44 -24.85 9.65
C TRP A 67 -37.49 -25.89 10.01
N TYR A 68 -38.75 -25.53 9.83
CA TYR A 68 -39.89 -26.42 10.03
C TYR A 68 -40.35 -26.97 8.67
N ASP A 69 -40.30 -28.29 8.50
CA ASP A 69 -40.83 -29.02 7.35
C ASP A 69 -41.39 -30.39 7.83
N PRO A 70 -42.71 -30.53 7.97
CA PRO A 70 -43.32 -31.77 8.45
C PRO A 70 -43.25 -32.91 7.41
N THR A 71 -42.94 -32.60 6.15
CA THR A 71 -42.90 -33.56 5.03
C THR A 71 -41.52 -34.16 4.81
N ALA A 72 -40.47 -33.51 5.31
CA ALA A 72 -39.09 -33.91 5.07
C ALA A 72 -38.76 -35.32 5.58
N ARG A 73 -39.10 -35.65 6.85
CA ARG A 73 -38.80 -36.97 7.42
C ARG A 73 -39.52 -38.11 6.68
N PRO A 74 -40.86 -38.07 6.47
CA PRO A 74 -41.55 -39.10 5.70
C PRO A 74 -40.95 -39.30 4.29
N THR A 75 -40.61 -38.21 3.61
CA THR A 75 -40.00 -38.25 2.27
C THR A 75 -38.64 -38.93 2.30
N VAL A 76 -37.78 -38.60 3.26
CA VAL A 76 -36.48 -39.24 3.43
C VAL A 76 -36.64 -40.73 3.75
N GLU A 77 -37.56 -41.12 4.64
CA GLU A 77 -37.81 -42.52 4.97
C GLU A 77 -38.29 -43.32 3.75
N GLU A 78 -39.19 -42.76 2.94
CA GLU A 78 -39.66 -43.36 1.69
C GLU A 78 -38.53 -43.49 0.66
N ASN A 79 -37.79 -42.42 0.40
CA ASN A 79 -36.68 -42.43 -0.56
C ASN A 79 -35.57 -43.38 -0.14
N SER A 80 -35.25 -43.45 1.16
CA SER A 80 -34.26 -44.38 1.70
C SER A 80 -34.70 -45.83 1.51
N LYS A 81 -35.99 -46.12 1.67
CA LYS A 81 -36.55 -47.44 1.38
C LYS A 81 -36.42 -47.78 -0.11
N LEU A 82 -36.76 -46.85 -1.00
CA LEU A 82 -36.62 -47.04 -2.44
C LEU A 82 -35.15 -47.26 -2.87
N VAL A 83 -34.20 -46.59 -2.22
CA VAL A 83 -32.76 -46.78 -2.44
C VAL A 83 -32.31 -48.17 -1.96
N ALA A 84 -32.77 -48.61 -0.78
CA ALA A 84 -32.48 -49.93 -0.26
C ALA A 84 -33.05 -51.06 -1.15
N GLU A 85 -34.19 -50.81 -1.81
CA GLU A 85 -34.81 -51.70 -2.79
C GLU A 85 -34.16 -51.62 -4.19
N GLY A 86 -33.25 -50.67 -4.42
CA GLY A 86 -32.63 -50.41 -5.74
C GLY A 86 -33.56 -49.74 -6.76
N ALA A 87 -34.71 -49.24 -6.32
CA ALA A 87 -35.70 -48.53 -7.16
C ALA A 87 -35.33 -47.05 -7.39
N LEU A 88 -34.54 -46.45 -6.50
CA LEU A 88 -34.05 -45.08 -6.58
C LEU A 88 -32.52 -45.06 -6.43
N THR A 89 -31.83 -44.24 -7.22
CA THR A 89 -30.41 -43.94 -7.00
C THR A 89 -30.32 -42.65 -6.21
N CYS A 90 -29.73 -42.70 -5.02
CA CYS A 90 -29.64 -41.50 -4.19
C CYS A 90 -28.60 -40.52 -4.75
N SER A 91 -29.04 -39.32 -5.13
CA SER A 91 -28.15 -38.26 -5.62
C SER A 91 -27.53 -37.45 -4.48
N LEU A 92 -28.30 -37.23 -3.40
CA LEU A 92 -27.90 -36.47 -2.23
C LEU A 92 -28.10 -37.30 -0.96
N PRO A 93 -27.03 -37.93 -0.42
CA PRO A 93 -27.12 -38.58 0.88
C PRO A 93 -27.33 -37.54 1.98
N CYS A 94 -28.12 -37.87 3.00
CA CYS A 94 -28.33 -36.98 4.15
C CYS A 94 -27.06 -36.77 4.99
N TRP A 95 -26.06 -37.61 4.80
CA TRP A 95 -24.81 -37.59 5.53
C TRP A 95 -23.65 -37.94 4.59
N THR A 96 -22.58 -37.15 4.63
CA THR A 96 -21.44 -37.32 3.71
C THR A 96 -20.42 -38.39 4.14
N ASN A 97 -20.24 -38.61 5.45
CA ASN A 97 -19.45 -39.73 5.97
C ASN A 97 -20.16 -41.09 5.84
N VAL A 98 -19.50 -42.01 5.14
CA VAL A 98 -19.99 -43.28 4.57
C VAL A 98 -20.50 -44.31 5.61
N LEU A 99 -20.37 -44.02 6.91
CA LEU A 99 -20.59 -45.01 7.95
C LEU A 99 -22.03 -45.12 8.46
N ASP A 100 -22.95 -44.21 8.11
CA ASP A 100 -24.31 -44.21 8.68
C ASP A 100 -25.46 -44.19 7.63
N ARG A 101 -26.25 -45.27 7.67
CA ARG A 101 -27.70 -45.45 7.41
C ARG A 101 -28.32 -45.36 6.01
N GLY A 102 -27.59 -45.00 4.95
CA GLY A 102 -28.19 -45.00 3.60
C GLY A 102 -29.45 -44.12 3.49
N LEU A 103 -29.53 -43.06 4.31
CA LEU A 103 -30.63 -42.11 4.26
C LEU A 103 -30.50 -41.23 3.03
N CYS A 104 -31.57 -41.15 2.25
CA CYS A 104 -31.59 -40.37 1.03
C CYS A 104 -32.40 -39.07 1.19
N CYS A 105 -31.72 -37.95 1.02
CA CYS A 105 -32.28 -36.61 1.17
C CYS A 105 -32.76 -36.02 -0.17
N ASP A 106 -32.85 -36.82 -1.23
CA ASP A 106 -33.45 -36.37 -2.48
C ASP A 106 -34.89 -35.90 -2.25
N GLY A 107 -35.29 -34.82 -2.92
CA GLY A 107 -36.69 -34.36 -2.94
C GLY A 107 -37.17 -33.54 -1.75
N ILE A 108 -36.40 -33.44 -0.65
CA ILE A 108 -36.73 -32.50 0.44
C ILE A 108 -36.27 -31.08 0.11
N TYR A 109 -36.90 -30.08 0.71
CA TYR A 109 -36.43 -28.70 0.62
C TYR A 109 -35.14 -28.51 1.44
N LEU A 110 -34.11 -27.95 0.82
CA LEU A 110 -32.89 -27.47 1.47
C LEU A 110 -32.66 -26.00 1.08
N PRO A 111 -32.62 -25.05 2.03
CA PRO A 111 -32.45 -23.63 1.71
C PRO A 111 -31.13 -23.35 0.98
N SER A 112 -31.18 -22.78 -0.22
CA SER A 112 -29.96 -22.51 -0.99
C SER A 112 -29.37 -21.14 -0.65
N PHE A 113 -28.06 -21.09 -0.39
CA PHE A 113 -27.32 -19.85 -0.18
C PHE A 113 -26.22 -19.66 -1.21
N SER A 114 -26.13 -18.43 -1.74
CA SER A 114 -25.09 -18.02 -2.69
C SER A 114 -24.11 -17.08 -2.02
N PHE A 115 -22.84 -17.47 -1.93
CA PHE A 115 -21.80 -16.59 -1.38
C PHE A 115 -21.44 -15.49 -2.37
N THR A 116 -21.53 -14.24 -1.93
CA THR A 116 -21.38 -13.06 -2.81
C THR A 116 -19.95 -12.56 -2.88
N ASN A 117 -19.12 -12.83 -1.86
CA ASN A 117 -17.73 -12.39 -1.80
C ASN A 117 -16.72 -13.55 -1.76
N THR A 118 -17.13 -14.75 -2.19
CA THR A 118 -16.21 -15.90 -2.26
C THR A 118 -15.34 -15.81 -3.51
N ALA A 119 -14.03 -15.92 -3.33
CA ALA A 119 -13.07 -16.09 -4.42
C ALA A 119 -13.00 -17.56 -4.88
N GLY A 120 -13.12 -18.50 -3.94
CA GLY A 120 -13.18 -19.93 -4.24
C GLY A 120 -13.41 -20.79 -2.99
N PHE A 121 -13.83 -22.04 -3.22
CA PHE A 121 -13.90 -23.08 -2.19
C PHE A 121 -12.73 -24.05 -2.37
N SER A 122 -12.19 -24.56 -1.27
CA SER A 122 -11.06 -25.48 -1.31
C SER A 122 -11.50 -26.87 -1.77
N GLN A 123 -10.95 -27.32 -2.90
CA GLN A 123 -11.24 -28.64 -3.49
C GLN A 123 -10.67 -29.80 -2.66
N ASP A 124 -9.64 -29.52 -1.86
CA ASP A 124 -8.92 -30.53 -1.10
C ASP A 124 -9.65 -30.97 0.16
N ARG A 125 -10.76 -30.31 0.51
CA ARG A 125 -11.54 -30.63 1.69
C ARG A 125 -12.82 -31.35 1.34
N GLN A 126 -13.03 -32.48 2.01
CA GLN A 126 -14.32 -33.16 2.02
C GLN A 126 -15.38 -32.21 2.60
N VAL A 127 -16.44 -31.95 1.83
CA VAL A 127 -17.63 -31.26 2.36
C VAL A 127 -18.25 -32.16 3.39
N ASP A 128 -18.25 -31.71 4.63
CA ASP A 128 -18.97 -32.38 5.71
C ASP A 128 -20.33 -31.72 5.84
N ALA A 129 -21.34 -32.39 5.31
CA ALA A 129 -22.74 -31.98 5.38
C ALA A 129 -23.57 -33.07 6.07
N GLU A 130 -24.43 -32.63 6.99
CA GLU A 130 -25.23 -33.50 7.85
C GLU A 130 -26.66 -32.93 7.96
N VAL A 131 -27.66 -33.76 7.66
CA VAL A 131 -29.08 -33.43 7.82
C VAL A 131 -29.66 -34.26 8.96
N TYR A 132 -30.19 -33.56 9.96
CA TYR A 132 -30.84 -34.10 11.15
C TYR A 132 -32.33 -33.78 11.14
N PHE A 133 -33.13 -34.73 11.63
CA PHE A 133 -34.57 -34.55 11.79
C PHE A 133 -34.93 -34.52 13.27
N GLY A 134 -35.39 -33.38 13.76
CA GLY A 134 -35.86 -33.17 15.12
C GLY A 134 -37.32 -33.61 15.35
N PRO A 135 -37.84 -33.49 16.58
CA PRO A 135 -39.26 -33.68 16.82
C PRO A 135 -40.10 -32.64 16.04
N ASN A 136 -41.38 -32.94 15.82
CA ASN A 136 -42.36 -32.03 15.23
C ASN A 136 -42.08 -31.56 13.80
N GLY A 137 -41.21 -32.22 13.03
CA GLY A 137 -40.89 -31.79 11.66
C GLY A 137 -39.82 -30.70 11.60
N THR A 138 -39.04 -30.49 12.66
CA THR A 138 -37.83 -29.67 12.56
C THR A 138 -36.78 -30.39 11.73
N VAL A 139 -36.15 -29.67 10.81
CA VAL A 139 -34.97 -30.11 10.06
C VAL A 139 -33.79 -29.23 10.46
N LEU A 140 -32.61 -29.82 10.61
CA LEU A 140 -31.35 -29.14 10.85
C LEU A 140 -30.36 -29.62 9.78
N TRP A 141 -29.78 -28.70 9.03
CA TRP A 141 -28.73 -28.97 8.06
C TRP A 141 -27.46 -28.23 8.45
N ALA A 142 -26.42 -28.97 8.80
CA ALA A 142 -25.12 -28.46 9.19
C ALA A 142 -24.10 -28.72 8.07
N VAL A 143 -23.36 -27.70 7.67
CA VAL A 143 -22.32 -27.78 6.64
C VAL A 143 -21.06 -27.07 7.11
N THR A 144 -19.92 -27.73 7.00
CA THR A 144 -18.62 -27.10 7.19
C THR A 144 -18.10 -26.53 5.87
N VAL A 145 -17.91 -25.23 5.81
CA VAL A 145 -17.50 -24.49 4.62
C VAL A 145 -16.05 -24.02 4.80
N LEU A 146 -15.16 -24.47 3.91
CA LEU A 146 -13.82 -23.92 3.75
C LEU A 146 -13.79 -23.06 2.47
N GLY A 147 -13.59 -21.77 2.65
CA GLY A 147 -13.59 -20.81 1.54
C GLY A 147 -12.51 -19.75 1.67
N THR A 148 -12.13 -19.20 0.53
CA THR A 148 -11.37 -17.96 0.41
C THR A 148 -12.32 -16.85 0.02
N TYR A 149 -12.29 -15.75 0.76
CA TYR A 149 -13.24 -14.65 0.64
C TYR A 149 -12.51 -13.34 0.36
N TYR A 150 -12.99 -12.62 -0.65
CA TYR A 150 -12.48 -11.30 -1.00
C TYR A 150 -13.16 -10.22 -0.16
N GLN A 151 -12.36 -9.27 0.32
CA GLN A 151 -12.88 -8.07 0.98
C GLN A 151 -11.86 -6.93 0.95
N PRO A 152 -12.28 -5.70 0.63
CA PRO A 152 -11.42 -4.54 0.78
C PRO A 152 -11.01 -4.34 2.25
N MET A 153 -9.72 -4.12 2.48
CA MET A 153 -9.13 -3.91 3.80
C MET A 153 -8.52 -2.51 3.89
N SER A 154 -8.60 -1.89 5.06
CA SER A 154 -7.94 -0.62 5.36
C SER A 154 -6.76 -0.84 6.31
N PHE A 155 -5.58 -0.45 5.84
CA PHE A 155 -4.29 -0.50 6.54
C PHE A 155 -3.78 0.89 6.96
N GLN A 156 -4.68 1.86 7.12
CA GLN A 156 -4.31 3.22 7.53
C GLN A 156 -3.62 3.25 8.90
N ASN A 157 -3.92 2.25 9.74
CA ASN A 157 -3.45 2.18 11.12
C ASN A 157 -2.34 1.12 11.28
N PHE A 158 -1.75 0.64 10.18
CA PHE A 158 -0.73 -0.41 10.22
C PHE A 158 0.49 0.00 11.06
N PRO A 159 0.98 -0.83 12.00
CA PRO A 159 0.61 -2.22 12.27
C PRO A 159 -0.41 -2.43 13.41
N PHE A 160 -1.00 -1.35 13.95
CA PHE A 160 -1.90 -1.37 15.11
C PHE A 160 -3.37 -1.35 14.69
N GLU A 161 -3.73 -2.23 13.77
CA GLU A 161 -5.05 -2.22 13.15
C GLU A 161 -5.96 -3.34 13.65
N SER A 162 -7.26 -3.07 13.54
CA SER A 162 -8.33 -4.05 13.69
C SER A 162 -9.18 -4.01 12.43
N ILE A 163 -9.48 -5.18 11.88
CA ILE A 163 -10.23 -5.34 10.63
C ILE A 163 -11.42 -6.24 10.92
N ASP A 164 -12.59 -5.88 10.38
CA ASP A 164 -13.76 -6.73 10.39
C ASP A 164 -13.76 -7.52 9.08
N LEU A 165 -13.39 -8.81 9.13
CA LEU A 165 -13.43 -9.71 7.98
C LEU A 165 -14.87 -10.16 7.77
N ILE A 166 -15.34 -10.24 6.52
CA ILE A 166 -16.74 -10.46 6.19
C ILE A 166 -16.85 -11.70 5.30
N ILE A 167 -17.79 -12.57 5.65
CA ILE A 167 -18.33 -13.61 4.78
C ILE A 167 -19.78 -13.21 4.50
N ALA A 168 -20.07 -12.98 3.22
CA ALA A 168 -21.39 -12.54 2.76
C ALA A 168 -22.02 -13.61 1.88
N PHE A 169 -23.28 -13.95 2.17
CA PHE A 169 -24.06 -14.88 1.37
C PHE A 169 -25.54 -14.51 1.36
N ASP A 170 -26.19 -14.73 0.23
CA ASP A 170 -27.58 -14.37 -0.03
C ASP A 170 -28.46 -15.62 -0.05
N LEU A 171 -29.64 -15.55 0.56
CA LEU A 171 -30.67 -16.58 0.41
C LEU A 171 -31.22 -16.54 -1.03
N LEU A 172 -31.25 -17.69 -1.70
CA LEU A 172 -31.97 -17.89 -2.95
C LEU A 172 -33.37 -18.42 -2.63
N ASP A 173 -34.33 -17.50 -2.47
CA ASP A 173 -35.70 -17.85 -2.07
C ASP A 173 -36.46 -18.57 -3.21
N THR A 174 -36.52 -19.90 -3.16
CA THR A 174 -37.25 -20.71 -4.16
C THR A 174 -38.77 -20.74 -3.94
N SER A 175 -39.27 -20.15 -2.85
CA SER A 175 -40.70 -20.12 -2.55
C SER A 175 -41.51 -19.29 -3.55
N VAL A 176 -40.86 -18.41 -4.31
CA VAL A 176 -41.52 -17.63 -5.37
C VAL A 176 -42.14 -18.50 -6.48
N ASN A 177 -41.73 -19.77 -6.54
CA ASN A 177 -42.23 -20.78 -7.48
C ASN A 177 -43.43 -21.57 -6.92
N VAL A 178 -43.82 -21.32 -5.66
CA VAL A 178 -44.95 -21.96 -4.99
C VAL A 178 -46.08 -20.94 -4.89
N GLU A 179 -47.20 -21.23 -5.56
CA GLU A 179 -48.37 -20.37 -5.53
C GLU A 179 -48.92 -20.27 -4.09
N GLY A 180 -49.09 -19.05 -3.59
CA GLY A 180 -49.60 -18.78 -2.24
C GLY A 180 -48.56 -18.82 -1.11
N HIS A 181 -47.28 -19.10 -1.38
CA HIS A 181 -46.25 -19.07 -0.33
C HIS A 181 -45.89 -17.63 0.08
N PRO A 182 -45.76 -17.32 1.39
CA PRO A 182 -45.50 -15.96 1.87
C PRO A 182 -44.05 -15.47 1.72
N GLY A 183 -43.17 -16.21 1.03
CA GLY A 183 -41.72 -16.01 1.09
C GLY A 183 -41.03 -16.77 2.23
N VAL A 184 -39.71 -16.90 2.16
CA VAL A 184 -38.88 -17.42 3.26
C VAL A 184 -38.06 -16.29 3.88
N THR A 185 -38.06 -16.17 5.20
CA THR A 185 -37.23 -15.21 5.95
C THR A 185 -36.07 -15.91 6.65
N VAL A 186 -34.89 -15.29 6.64
CA VAL A 186 -33.73 -15.78 7.38
C VAL A 186 -33.73 -15.09 8.75
N VAL A 187 -33.66 -15.89 9.82
CA VAL A 187 -33.62 -15.41 11.20
C VAL A 187 -32.24 -15.71 11.79
N PRO A 188 -31.48 -14.71 12.28
CA PRO A 188 -30.19 -14.98 12.87
C PRO A 188 -30.41 -15.62 14.24
N SER A 189 -29.84 -16.81 14.46
CA SER A 189 -30.06 -17.58 15.69
C SER A 189 -28.84 -17.54 16.61
N ALA A 190 -27.70 -18.11 16.19
CA ALA A 190 -26.46 -18.09 16.98
C ALA A 190 -25.22 -17.81 16.13
N ALA A 191 -24.24 -17.14 16.73
CA ALA A 191 -22.92 -17.00 16.16
C ALA A 191 -21.84 -17.05 17.24
N GLY A 192 -20.69 -17.62 16.91
CA GLY A 192 -19.60 -17.76 17.87
C GLY A 192 -18.23 -17.98 17.23
N PRO A 193 -17.15 -17.62 17.93
CA PRO A 193 -15.81 -17.67 17.38
C PRO A 193 -15.24 -19.09 17.28
N ARG A 194 -15.85 -20.07 17.97
CA ARG A 194 -15.47 -21.49 17.97
C ARG A 194 -16.68 -22.37 18.28
N VAL A 195 -16.84 -23.47 17.54
CA VAL A 195 -17.73 -24.59 17.91
C VAL A 195 -16.96 -25.61 18.76
N PHE A 196 -15.74 -25.90 18.31
CA PHE A 196 -14.85 -26.87 18.92
C PHE A 196 -13.50 -26.22 19.24
N SER A 197 -12.89 -26.58 20.36
CA SER A 197 -11.54 -26.14 20.75
C SER A 197 -10.61 -27.35 20.86
N PHE A 198 -10.36 -28.01 19.74
CA PHE A 198 -9.38 -29.09 19.70
C PHE A 198 -7.96 -28.52 19.55
N GLY A 199 -7.20 -28.61 20.64
CA GLY A 199 -5.77 -28.25 20.67
C GLY A 199 -5.47 -26.92 21.34
N LYS A 200 -4.19 -26.73 21.68
CA LYS A 200 -3.64 -25.47 22.18
C LYS A 200 -2.78 -24.87 21.07
N GLY A 201 -3.42 -24.14 20.16
CA GLY A 201 -2.75 -23.43 19.07
C GLY A 201 -3.46 -22.09 18.82
N ASP A 202 -2.70 -21.14 18.28
CA ASP A 202 -3.26 -19.90 17.74
C ASP A 202 -4.00 -20.22 16.44
N ASP A 203 -5.16 -19.58 16.22
CA ASP A 203 -5.96 -19.84 15.01
C ASP A 203 -5.23 -19.32 13.76
N SER A 204 -4.61 -18.14 13.88
CA SER A 204 -3.82 -17.49 12.83
C SER A 204 -2.50 -16.96 13.42
N PRO A 205 -1.36 -17.09 12.71
CA PRO A 205 -0.06 -16.68 13.22
C PRO A 205 0.11 -15.17 13.38
N GLN A 206 -0.72 -14.34 12.71
CA GLN A 206 -0.58 -12.88 12.70
C GLN A 206 -1.76 -12.14 13.32
N TRP A 207 -2.86 -12.85 13.60
CA TRP A 207 -4.15 -12.25 13.91
C TRP A 207 -4.80 -12.91 15.13
N ASN A 208 -5.39 -12.07 15.97
CA ASN A 208 -6.25 -12.50 17.05
C ASN A 208 -7.71 -12.30 16.65
N VAL A 209 -8.54 -13.34 16.76
CA VAL A 209 -10.00 -13.22 16.62
C VAL A 209 -10.56 -12.67 17.93
N ASN A 210 -11.12 -11.46 17.90
CA ASN A 210 -11.64 -10.80 19.11
C ASN A 210 -13.15 -11.01 19.27
N ASN A 211 -13.88 -10.93 18.17
CA ASN A 211 -15.33 -11.05 18.17
C ASN A 211 -15.83 -11.61 16.85
N VAL A 212 -17.02 -12.23 16.87
CA VAL A 212 -17.77 -12.53 15.66
C VAL A 212 -19.21 -12.03 15.83
N SER A 213 -19.82 -11.61 14.74
CA SER A 213 -21.22 -11.20 14.73
C SER A 213 -21.91 -11.70 13.47
N LEU A 214 -23.20 -11.99 13.62
CA LEU A 214 -24.08 -12.37 12.52
C LEU A 214 -25.15 -11.30 12.37
N SER A 215 -25.29 -10.79 11.17
CA SER A 215 -26.24 -9.74 10.84
C SER A 215 -26.95 -10.09 9.54
N ILE A 216 -28.22 -9.76 9.46
CA ILE A 216 -29.06 -10.01 8.28
C ILE A 216 -29.55 -8.67 7.79
N PHE A 217 -29.35 -8.42 6.51
CA PHE A 217 -29.76 -7.22 5.83
C PHE A 217 -30.78 -7.59 4.76
N SER A 218 -32.00 -7.12 4.94
CA SER A 218 -32.95 -6.95 3.84
C SER A 218 -32.48 -5.75 3.04
N GLY A 219 -31.57 -6.00 2.11
CA GLY A 219 -30.97 -4.96 1.30
C GLY A 219 -31.98 -4.33 0.36
N PRO A 220 -31.69 -3.10 -0.14
CA PRO A 220 -32.43 -2.57 -1.27
C PRO A 220 -32.42 -3.57 -2.42
N THR A 221 -33.50 -3.60 -3.19
CA THR A 221 -33.59 -4.52 -4.34
C THR A 221 -32.43 -4.28 -5.30
N LEU A 222 -32.13 -5.25 -6.18
CA LEU A 222 -31.07 -5.07 -7.17
C LEU A 222 -31.31 -3.77 -7.96
N LEU A 223 -32.55 -3.49 -8.34
CA LEU A 223 -32.93 -2.26 -9.03
C LEU A 223 -32.59 -1.01 -8.22
N GLU A 224 -32.95 -0.95 -6.94
CA GLU A 224 -32.63 0.18 -6.07
C GLU A 224 -31.12 0.37 -5.91
N ARG A 225 -30.35 -0.73 -5.80
CA ARG A 225 -28.87 -0.67 -5.76
C ARG A 225 -28.31 -0.09 -7.05
N ILE A 226 -28.81 -0.54 -8.18
CA ILE A 226 -28.37 -0.05 -9.49
C ILE A 226 -28.71 1.43 -9.63
N GLN A 227 -29.95 1.83 -9.38
CA GLN A 227 -30.37 3.23 -9.49
C GLN A 227 -29.57 4.16 -8.57
N LYS A 228 -29.23 3.69 -7.37
CA LYS A 228 -28.43 4.46 -6.40
C LYS A 228 -26.97 4.62 -6.83
N HIS A 229 -26.37 3.60 -7.42
CA HIS A 229 -24.92 3.54 -7.65
C HIS A 229 -24.48 3.67 -9.11
N ALA A 230 -25.39 3.47 -10.07
CA ALA A 230 -25.09 3.64 -11.49
C ALA A 230 -24.92 5.12 -11.82
N THR A 231 -23.73 5.48 -12.31
CA THR A 231 -23.40 6.84 -12.74
C THR A 231 -23.82 7.13 -14.18
N GLN A 232 -24.17 6.08 -14.94
CA GLN A 232 -24.54 6.17 -16.35
C GLN A 232 -25.82 5.38 -16.59
N GLN A 233 -26.65 5.90 -17.49
CA GLN A 233 -27.82 5.20 -17.99
C GLN A 233 -27.40 4.17 -19.04
N SER A 234 -28.12 3.05 -19.10
CA SER A 234 -27.94 2.06 -20.16
C SER A 234 -28.25 2.65 -21.53
N ALA A 235 -27.55 2.17 -22.56
CA ALA A 235 -27.81 2.61 -23.93
C ALA A 235 -29.25 2.27 -24.35
N PRO A 236 -29.95 3.13 -25.11
CA PRO A 236 -31.33 2.87 -25.52
C PRO A 236 -31.52 1.59 -26.36
N SER A 237 -30.45 1.12 -27.01
CA SER A 237 -30.44 -0.11 -27.81
C SER A 237 -29.97 -1.33 -27.05
N ASP A 238 -29.70 -1.23 -25.75
CA ASP A 238 -29.33 -2.37 -24.91
C ASP A 238 -30.55 -3.31 -24.78
N PRO A 239 -30.46 -4.58 -25.21
CA PRO A 239 -31.57 -5.52 -25.10
C PRO A 239 -31.91 -5.89 -23.65
N ASN A 240 -31.02 -5.64 -22.70
CA ASN A 240 -31.26 -5.85 -21.27
C ASN A 240 -30.64 -4.69 -20.46
N PRO A 241 -31.26 -3.49 -20.51
CA PRO A 241 -30.69 -2.31 -19.88
C PRO A 241 -30.62 -2.50 -18.36
N PHE A 242 -29.40 -2.44 -17.80
CA PHE A 242 -29.16 -2.53 -16.36
C PHE A 242 -29.70 -1.31 -15.61
N ASN A 243 -29.53 -0.10 -16.18
CA ASN A 243 -30.02 1.17 -15.63
C ASN A 243 -30.83 1.95 -16.69
N PRO A 244 -32.03 1.48 -17.07
CA PRO A 244 -32.84 2.09 -18.12
C PRO A 244 -33.41 3.43 -17.65
N ALA A 245 -33.46 4.39 -18.56
CA ALA A 245 -34.16 5.65 -18.32
C ALA A 245 -35.67 5.47 -18.09
N SER A 246 -36.27 4.39 -18.63
CA SER A 246 -37.68 4.06 -18.48
C SER A 246 -38.05 3.43 -17.14
N GLY A 247 -37.06 3.01 -16.32
CA GLY A 247 -37.29 2.32 -15.05
C GLY A 247 -37.72 0.86 -15.15
N GLU A 248 -38.06 0.35 -16.34
CA GLU A 248 -38.40 -1.05 -16.58
C GLU A 248 -37.14 -1.88 -16.87
N VAL A 249 -36.70 -2.68 -15.90
CA VAL A 249 -35.61 -3.65 -16.05
C VAL A 249 -36.22 -5.04 -16.16
N TRP A 250 -35.76 -5.90 -17.08
CA TRP A 250 -36.20 -7.31 -17.10
C TRP A 250 -35.85 -8.04 -15.79
N MET A 251 -34.74 -7.65 -15.15
CA MET A 251 -34.40 -8.07 -13.78
C MET A 251 -35.33 -7.52 -12.70
N ALA A 252 -36.33 -6.67 -12.98
CA ALA A 252 -37.38 -6.37 -12.02
C ALA A 252 -38.21 -7.64 -11.69
N GLN A 253 -38.16 -8.69 -12.53
CA GLN A 253 -38.64 -10.02 -12.12
C GLN A 253 -37.82 -10.62 -10.96
N GLN A 254 -36.55 -10.21 -10.78
CA GLN A 254 -35.79 -10.56 -9.59
C GLN A 254 -36.25 -9.84 -8.32
N ASP A 255 -36.97 -8.71 -8.43
CA ASP A 255 -37.55 -8.04 -7.25
C ASP A 255 -38.66 -8.89 -6.60
N LYS A 256 -39.12 -9.96 -7.28
CA LYS A 256 -39.99 -10.97 -6.66
C LYS A 256 -39.25 -11.82 -5.61
N TYR A 257 -37.93 -11.96 -5.72
CA TYR A 257 -37.16 -12.72 -4.74
C TYR A 257 -36.91 -11.85 -3.50
N ASN A 258 -37.25 -12.37 -2.33
CA ASN A 258 -36.88 -11.76 -1.05
C ASN A 258 -35.38 -12.00 -0.79
N ILE A 259 -34.53 -11.21 -1.44
CA ILE A 259 -33.08 -11.31 -1.29
C ILE A 259 -32.71 -10.79 0.10
N GLN A 260 -32.31 -11.73 0.96
CA GLN A 260 -31.77 -11.44 2.28
C GLN A 260 -30.28 -11.75 2.26
N THR A 261 -29.48 -10.71 2.49
CA THR A 261 -28.03 -10.83 2.58
C THR A 261 -27.65 -11.08 4.03
N VAL A 262 -26.97 -12.19 4.26
CA VAL A 262 -26.36 -12.51 5.54
C VAL A 262 -24.92 -12.00 5.51
N ILE A 263 -24.54 -11.28 6.56
CA ILE A 263 -23.17 -10.84 6.81
C ILE A 263 -22.70 -11.47 8.11
N PHE A 264 -21.75 -12.40 7.99
CA PHE A 264 -20.98 -12.93 9.10
C PHE A 264 -19.67 -12.16 9.20
N SER A 265 -19.51 -11.39 10.27
CA SER A 265 -18.38 -10.49 10.50
C SER A 265 -17.45 -11.05 11.58
N ILE A 266 -16.15 -11.12 11.30
CA ILE A 266 -15.09 -11.65 12.15
C ILE A 266 -14.13 -10.50 12.45
N ARG A 267 -14.18 -9.96 13.67
CA ARG A 267 -13.28 -8.87 14.07
C ARG A 267 -11.92 -9.41 14.49
N VAL A 268 -10.91 -9.13 13.68
CA VAL A 268 -9.52 -9.51 13.94
C VAL A 268 -8.67 -8.31 14.37
N THR A 269 -7.66 -8.54 15.21
CA THR A 269 -6.62 -7.56 15.55
C THR A 269 -5.25 -8.14 15.23
N ARG A 270 -4.38 -7.33 14.64
CA ARG A 270 -3.03 -7.76 14.31
C ARG A 270 -2.18 -7.90 15.58
N PHE A 271 -1.31 -8.92 15.64
CA PHE A 271 -0.32 -9.04 16.70
C PHE A 271 0.73 -7.93 16.60
N TRP A 272 0.52 -6.85 17.37
CA TRP A 272 1.37 -5.67 17.33
C TRP A 272 2.79 -5.92 17.84
N ARG A 273 2.98 -6.86 18.78
CA ARG A 273 4.28 -7.10 19.43
C ARG A 273 5.36 -7.51 18.44
N TRP A 274 5.02 -8.42 17.53
CA TRP A 274 5.92 -8.87 16.47
C TRP A 274 6.31 -7.70 15.56
N ASN A 275 5.32 -6.95 15.08
CA ASN A 275 5.54 -5.79 14.21
C ASN A 275 6.34 -4.67 14.90
N LEU A 276 6.19 -4.50 16.21
CA LEU A 276 6.99 -3.54 16.96
C LEU A 276 8.47 -3.95 16.98
N VAL A 277 8.76 -5.21 17.28
CA VAL A 277 10.14 -5.71 17.41
C VAL A 277 10.84 -5.79 16.06
N TYR A 278 10.17 -6.27 15.01
CA TYR A 278 10.79 -6.48 13.70
C TYR A 278 10.62 -5.29 12.74
N GLY A 279 9.57 -4.49 12.91
CA GLY A 279 9.27 -3.34 12.05
C GLY A 279 9.76 -2.02 12.62
N VAL A 280 9.24 -1.66 13.79
CA VAL A 280 9.45 -0.34 14.41
C VAL A 280 10.83 -0.19 15.04
N LEU A 281 11.28 -1.18 15.82
CA LEU A 281 12.51 -1.10 16.60
C LEU A 281 13.77 -0.89 15.72
N PRO A 282 13.99 -1.58 14.58
CA PRO A 282 15.16 -1.36 13.75
C PRO A 282 15.20 0.07 13.16
N VAL A 283 14.05 0.58 12.73
CA VAL A 283 13.91 1.96 12.22
C VAL A 283 14.25 2.97 13.33
N LEU A 284 13.82 2.70 14.56
CA LEU A 284 14.12 3.55 15.71
C LEU A 284 15.59 3.51 16.11
N LEU A 285 16.22 2.33 16.09
CA LEU A 285 17.65 2.19 16.33
C LEU A 285 18.49 2.91 15.26
N CYS A 286 18.11 2.83 13.98
CA CYS A 286 18.76 3.60 12.92
C CYS A 286 18.66 5.10 13.16
N ALA A 287 17.50 5.62 13.58
CA ALA A 287 17.37 7.03 13.91
C ALA A 287 18.30 7.45 15.07
N ILE A 288 18.36 6.65 16.14
CA ILE A 288 19.24 6.88 17.29
C ILE A 288 20.71 6.85 16.88
N LEU A 289 21.13 5.87 16.06
CA LEU A 289 22.50 5.78 15.54
C LEU A 289 22.85 6.98 14.66
N GLY A 290 21.90 7.50 13.88
CA GLY A 290 22.10 8.71 13.10
C GLY A 290 22.38 9.96 13.95
N LEU A 291 21.89 10.01 15.19
CA LEU A 291 22.19 11.10 16.12
C LEU A 291 23.64 11.06 16.65
N LEU A 292 24.36 9.94 16.50
CA LEU A 292 25.77 9.85 16.89
C LEU A 292 26.68 10.78 16.08
N VAL A 293 26.23 11.24 14.91
CA VAL A 293 27.00 12.17 14.06
C VAL A 293 27.33 13.48 14.79
N PHE A 294 26.45 13.94 15.69
CA PHE A 294 26.62 15.17 16.48
C PHE A 294 27.62 15.02 17.64
N PHE A 295 28.12 13.81 17.88
CA PHE A 295 29.20 13.55 18.85
C PHE A 295 30.58 13.48 18.20
N GLN A 296 30.66 13.43 16.87
CA GLN A 296 31.93 13.52 16.15
C GLN A 296 32.41 14.97 16.06
N ASP A 297 33.72 15.17 15.90
CA ASP A 297 34.30 16.50 15.75
C ASP A 297 33.79 17.18 14.47
N ALA A 298 33.46 18.48 14.54
CA ALA A 298 33.00 19.27 13.40
C ALA A 298 34.11 19.49 12.36
N GLY A 299 35.39 19.32 12.76
CA GLY A 299 36.52 19.30 11.85
C GLY A 299 36.59 18.06 10.95
N ASP A 300 36.01 16.93 11.37
CA ASP A 300 36.06 15.65 10.64
C ASP A 300 34.78 15.41 9.83
N LEU A 301 34.62 16.16 8.73
CA LEU A 301 33.50 15.97 7.81
C LEU A 301 33.48 14.56 7.20
N GLY A 302 34.66 13.95 6.99
CA GLY A 302 34.77 12.61 6.42
C GLY A 302 34.10 11.57 7.30
N GLY A 303 34.41 11.57 8.60
CA GLY A 303 33.76 10.72 9.60
C GLY A 303 32.25 10.93 9.64
N ARG A 304 31.80 12.19 9.67
CA ARG A 304 30.37 12.53 9.80
C ARG A 304 29.54 12.05 8.62
N ILE A 305 30.01 12.35 7.40
CA ILE A 305 29.33 11.93 6.17
C ILE A 305 29.35 10.40 6.04
N SER A 306 30.44 9.74 6.42
CA SER A 306 30.53 8.29 6.41
C SER A 306 29.46 7.63 7.30
N VAL A 307 29.26 8.14 8.53
CA VAL A 307 28.21 7.64 9.44
C VAL A 307 26.82 7.88 8.85
N ILE A 308 26.52 9.09 8.36
CA ILE A 308 25.21 9.41 7.79
C ILE A 308 24.91 8.51 6.58
N VAL A 309 25.86 8.36 5.66
CA VAL A 309 25.68 7.51 4.46
C VAL A 309 25.48 6.05 4.87
N THR A 310 26.23 5.55 5.85
CA THR A 310 26.09 4.17 6.33
C THR A 310 24.71 3.92 6.94
N VAL A 311 24.23 4.82 7.80
CA VAL A 311 22.89 4.68 8.43
C VAL A 311 21.77 4.90 7.40
N PHE A 312 21.96 5.80 6.43
CA PHE A 312 21.02 5.99 5.32
C PHE A 312 20.87 4.70 4.50
N LEU A 313 21.98 4.07 4.10
CA LEU A 313 21.96 2.80 3.38
C LEU A 313 21.35 1.66 4.21
N ALA A 314 21.65 1.61 5.51
CA ALA A 314 21.04 0.65 6.42
C ALA A 314 19.51 0.82 6.49
N LEU A 315 19.02 2.06 6.57
CA LEU A 315 17.59 2.36 6.56
C LEU A 315 16.93 1.97 5.22
N THR A 316 17.62 2.17 4.09
CA THR A 316 17.14 1.71 2.79
C THR A 316 17.04 0.19 2.70
N ALA A 317 18.01 -0.55 3.23
CA ALA A 317 17.95 -2.00 3.31
C ALA A 317 16.77 -2.47 4.18
N ILE A 318 16.56 -1.84 5.35
CA ILE A 318 15.41 -2.11 6.22
C ILE A 318 14.10 -1.83 5.47
N GLN A 319 14.01 -0.72 4.74
CA GLN A 319 12.81 -0.38 3.97
C GLN A 319 12.44 -1.46 2.95
N PHE A 320 13.41 -2.10 2.27
CA PHE A 320 13.11 -3.19 1.35
C PHE A 320 12.51 -4.41 2.08
N VAL A 321 13.12 -4.82 3.20
CA VAL A 321 12.61 -5.94 4.01
C VAL A 321 11.21 -5.64 4.56
N LEU A 322 10.96 -4.40 4.96
CA LEU A 322 9.64 -4.00 5.44
C LEU A 322 8.62 -3.94 4.32
N ASN A 323 8.99 -3.44 3.13
CA ASN A 323 8.09 -3.35 1.99
C ASN A 323 7.56 -4.73 1.55
N ASP A 324 8.37 -5.78 1.72
CA ASP A 324 7.94 -7.15 1.40
C ASP A 324 6.93 -7.72 2.41
N SER A 325 6.97 -7.26 3.66
CA SER A 325 6.09 -7.71 4.75
C SER A 325 4.87 -6.82 4.99
N THR A 326 4.91 -5.54 4.56
CA THR A 326 3.77 -4.64 4.60
C THR A 326 2.82 -4.88 3.42
N PRO A 327 1.50 -4.80 3.62
CA PRO A 327 0.58 -4.81 2.50
C PRO A 327 0.80 -3.59 1.61
N GLN A 328 0.68 -3.77 0.30
CA GLN A 328 0.78 -2.65 -0.63
C GLN A 328 -0.54 -1.88 -0.60
N SER A 329 -0.48 -0.59 -0.26
CA SER A 329 -1.64 0.31 -0.27
C SER A 329 -1.36 1.55 -1.10
N SER A 330 -2.41 2.13 -1.69
CA SER A 330 -2.32 3.38 -2.45
C SER A 330 -2.07 4.62 -1.59
N TYR A 331 -2.32 4.53 -0.28
CA TYR A 331 -2.05 5.57 0.71
C TYR A 331 -0.79 5.25 1.53
N VAL A 332 -0.20 6.28 2.12
CA VAL A 332 1.04 6.19 2.91
C VAL A 332 0.75 5.69 4.32
N GLN A 333 1.39 4.58 4.69
CA GLN A 333 1.25 3.93 6.00
C GLN A 333 2.08 4.62 7.10
N PRO A 334 1.71 4.49 8.39
CA PRO A 334 2.44 5.13 9.50
C PRO A 334 3.93 4.78 9.52
N LEU A 335 4.26 3.50 9.27
CA LEU A 335 5.65 3.03 9.22
C LEU A 335 6.44 3.68 8.07
N GLN A 336 5.82 3.86 6.91
CA GLN A 336 6.44 4.55 5.76
C GLN A 336 6.63 6.04 6.04
N GLN A 337 5.66 6.69 6.71
CA GLN A 337 5.79 8.09 7.15
C GLN A 337 6.96 8.25 8.13
N ALA A 338 7.13 7.32 9.07
CA ALA A 338 8.25 7.32 10.01
C ALA A 338 9.61 7.17 9.29
N ILE A 339 9.73 6.25 8.34
CA ILE A 339 10.94 6.07 7.52
C ILE A 339 11.25 7.34 6.72
N LEU A 340 10.24 7.94 6.07
CA LEU A 340 10.39 9.18 5.31
C LEU A 340 10.84 10.34 6.20
N ALA A 341 10.28 10.47 7.40
CA ALA A 341 10.68 11.48 8.37
C ALA A 341 12.17 11.30 8.76
N ILE A 342 12.64 10.07 8.96
CA ILE A 342 14.03 9.79 9.30
C ILE A 342 14.96 10.11 8.12
N TYR A 343 14.57 9.81 6.87
CA TYR A 343 15.34 10.23 5.70
C TYR A 343 15.50 11.75 5.63
N LEU A 344 14.43 12.51 5.91
CA LEU A 344 14.50 13.98 5.98
C LEU A 344 15.44 14.42 7.10
N CYS A 345 15.39 13.80 8.27
CA CYS A 345 16.31 14.07 9.36
C CYS A 345 17.77 13.81 8.96
N PHE A 346 18.08 12.71 8.28
CA PHE A 346 19.45 12.43 7.81
C PHE A 346 19.92 13.43 6.76
N GLY A 347 19.02 13.87 5.86
CA GLY A 347 19.31 14.95 4.91
C GLY A 347 19.65 16.26 5.62
N ILE A 348 18.88 16.63 6.64
CA ILE A 348 19.14 17.82 7.46
C ILE A 348 20.47 17.69 8.21
N SER A 349 20.75 16.54 8.83
CA SER A 349 22.03 16.27 9.51
C SER A 349 23.23 16.37 8.57
N ALA A 350 23.11 15.92 7.32
CA ALA A 350 24.17 16.02 6.33
C ALA A 350 24.46 17.47 5.93
N VAL A 351 23.39 18.24 5.66
CA VAL A 351 23.51 19.68 5.35
C VAL A 351 24.14 20.42 6.52
N GLU A 352 23.70 20.13 7.74
CA GLU A 352 24.26 20.71 8.96
C GLU A 352 25.74 20.39 9.11
N SER A 353 26.14 19.13 8.94
CA SER A 353 27.55 18.71 9.04
C SER A 353 28.45 19.45 8.05
N ILE A 354 27.96 19.71 6.83
CA ILE A 354 28.67 20.51 5.83
C ILE A 354 28.77 21.97 6.28
N LEU A 355 27.71 22.55 6.86
CA LEU A 355 27.71 23.91 7.37
C LEU A 355 28.66 24.07 8.55
N ALA A 356 28.63 23.14 9.52
CA ALA A 356 29.55 23.11 10.66
C ALA A 356 31.01 23.06 10.19
N TYR A 357 31.34 22.16 9.25
CA TYR A 357 32.68 22.07 8.67
C TYR A 357 33.11 23.37 7.96
N ARG A 358 32.19 23.97 7.19
CA ARG A 358 32.44 25.26 6.51
C ARG A 358 32.70 26.39 7.50
N LEU A 359 32.01 26.41 8.64
CA LEU A 359 32.20 27.40 9.71
C LEU A 359 33.57 27.23 10.38
N VAL A 360 33.94 26.00 10.74
CA VAL A 360 35.24 25.69 11.35
C VAL A 360 36.39 26.08 10.43
N HIS A 361 36.31 25.76 9.13
CA HIS A 361 37.38 26.05 8.17
C HIS A 361 37.26 27.42 7.47
N TRP A 362 36.29 28.25 7.83
CA TRP A 362 36.03 29.52 7.14
C TRP A 362 37.25 30.43 7.09
N LYS A 363 38.00 30.53 8.20
CA LYS A 363 39.21 31.36 8.29
C LYS A 363 40.30 30.85 7.37
N ARG A 364 40.59 29.53 7.40
CA ARG A 364 41.57 28.88 6.51
C ARG A 364 41.22 29.10 5.05
N PHE A 365 39.95 28.90 4.66
CA PHE A 365 39.48 29.17 3.30
C PHE A 365 39.54 30.64 2.93
N SER A 366 39.27 31.55 3.85
CA SER A 366 39.32 32.99 3.61
C SER A 366 40.76 33.46 3.39
N VAL A 367 41.71 32.97 4.19
CA VAL A 367 43.14 33.24 4.03
C VAL A 367 43.64 32.67 2.70
N GLU A 368 43.31 31.42 2.38
CA GLU A 368 43.71 30.80 1.11
C GLU A 368 43.11 31.52 -0.11
N ARG A 369 41.84 31.96 -0.04
CA ARG A 369 41.21 32.77 -1.09
C ARG A 369 41.89 34.12 -1.27
N ARG A 370 42.34 34.78 -0.19
CA ARG A 370 43.12 36.02 -0.27
C ARG A 370 44.47 35.74 -0.94
N ALA A 371 45.19 34.72 -0.48
CA ALA A 371 46.46 34.31 -1.07
C ALA A 371 46.34 33.97 -2.57
N ARG A 372 45.32 33.23 -2.98
CA ARG A 372 45.04 32.93 -4.40
C ARG A 372 44.71 34.18 -5.21
N ARG A 373 43.93 35.12 -4.65
CA ARG A 373 43.63 36.40 -5.33
C ARG A 373 44.88 37.26 -5.48
N ASP A 374 45.75 37.29 -4.48
CA ASP A 374 46.99 38.06 -4.51
C ASP A 374 48.00 37.43 -5.47
N ALA A 375 48.14 36.10 -5.47
CA ALA A 375 48.93 35.38 -6.47
C ALA A 375 48.43 35.61 -7.91
N TRP A 376 47.11 35.65 -8.10
CA TRP A 376 46.52 35.99 -9.41
C TRP A 376 46.76 37.43 -9.84
N ARG A 377 46.77 38.38 -8.89
CA ARG A 377 47.15 39.78 -9.16
C ARG A 377 48.60 39.86 -9.61
N GLN A 378 49.51 39.23 -8.87
CA GLN A 378 50.93 39.16 -9.23
C GLN A 378 51.15 38.49 -10.59
N TYR A 379 50.43 37.40 -10.88
CA TYR A 379 50.48 36.76 -12.19
C TYR A 379 50.00 37.70 -13.31
N LYS A 380 48.91 38.44 -13.10
CA LYS A 380 48.41 39.42 -14.07
C LYS A 380 49.38 40.57 -14.29
N GLU A 381 50.03 41.06 -13.23
CA GLU A 381 51.06 42.10 -13.32
C GLU A 381 52.26 41.60 -14.12
N ARG A 382 52.78 40.42 -13.80
CA ARG A 382 53.86 39.78 -14.58
C ARG A 382 53.48 39.50 -16.03
N LEU A 383 52.23 39.12 -16.29
CA LEU A 383 51.74 38.92 -17.65
C LEU A 383 51.63 40.24 -18.41
N ALA A 384 51.28 41.33 -17.73
CA ALA A 384 51.25 42.67 -18.32
C ALA A 384 52.68 43.17 -18.63
N GLU A 385 53.62 42.94 -17.71
CA GLU A 385 55.05 43.20 -17.93
C GLU A 385 55.60 42.34 -19.09
N TRP A 386 55.33 41.04 -19.13
CA TRP A 386 55.77 40.18 -20.22
C TRP A 386 55.21 40.65 -21.58
N LYS A 387 53.94 41.05 -21.62
CA LYS A 387 53.31 41.62 -22.83
C LYS A 387 53.91 42.98 -23.24
N SER A 388 54.41 43.78 -22.29
CA SER A 388 55.09 45.03 -22.63
C SER A 388 56.51 44.79 -23.13
N PHE A 389 57.20 43.75 -22.63
CA PHE A 389 58.51 43.32 -23.13
C PHE A 389 58.45 42.59 -24.47
N HIS A 390 57.34 41.94 -24.80
CA HIS A 390 57.11 41.30 -26.09
C HIS A 390 55.92 41.96 -26.78
N PRO A 391 56.06 43.24 -27.20
CA PRO A 391 55.04 43.86 -28.02
C PRO A 391 54.87 42.95 -29.22
N LYS A 392 53.63 42.48 -29.45
CA LYS A 392 53.26 41.65 -30.60
C LYS A 392 54.12 42.07 -31.78
N ARG A 393 55.10 41.23 -32.18
CA ARG A 393 55.76 41.36 -33.48
C ARG A 393 54.60 41.44 -34.45
N ARG A 394 54.33 42.62 -34.99
CA ARG A 394 53.39 42.79 -36.09
C ARG A 394 53.97 41.89 -37.17
N SER A 395 53.36 40.72 -37.36
CA SER A 395 53.56 39.92 -38.56
C SER A 395 52.93 40.70 -39.71
N SER A 396 53.58 41.78 -40.12
CA SER A 396 53.58 42.18 -41.51
C SER A 396 54.56 41.22 -42.19
N ASP A 397 54.06 40.05 -42.56
CA ASP A 397 54.52 39.31 -43.73
C ASP A 397 53.42 38.29 -44.02
N SER A 398 52.62 38.68 -44.99
CA SER A 398 51.75 37.81 -45.77
C SER A 398 52.63 36.85 -46.56
N VAL A 399 52.95 35.71 -45.97
CA VAL A 399 53.44 34.56 -46.74
C VAL A 399 52.22 33.89 -47.38
N PRO A 400 52.13 33.83 -48.72
CA PRO A 400 51.04 33.15 -49.40
C PRO A 400 51.22 31.64 -49.21
N LEU A 401 50.29 31.01 -48.50
CA LEU A 401 50.16 29.56 -48.51
C LEU A 401 49.50 29.16 -49.82
N GLY A 402 50.37 28.73 -50.74
CA GLY A 402 50.02 27.99 -51.94
C GLY A 402 49.34 26.67 -51.60
N HIS A 403 48.55 26.27 -52.58
CA HIS A 403 47.78 25.04 -52.70
C HIS A 403 48.69 23.80 -52.84
N ASP A 404 48.04 22.64 -52.82
CA ASP A 404 48.55 21.26 -52.99
C ASP A 404 49.06 20.64 -51.67
N GLY A 405 48.62 19.47 -51.22
CA GLY A 405 48.01 18.31 -51.86
C GLY A 405 48.62 17.06 -51.20
N ASP A 406 47.86 15.96 -51.16
CA ASP A 406 48.25 14.59 -50.74
C ASP A 406 48.23 14.28 -49.23
N VAL A 407 47.23 13.55 -48.71
CA VAL A 407 46.96 12.10 -48.80
C VAL A 407 47.89 11.28 -47.89
N LEU A 408 47.25 10.63 -46.91
CA LEU A 408 47.49 9.32 -46.24
C LEU A 408 46.71 9.42 -44.91
N GLU A 409 45.48 8.91 -44.79
CA GLU A 409 45.06 7.49 -44.74
C GLU A 409 45.75 6.70 -43.60
N GLU A 410 44.96 5.89 -42.88
CA GLU A 410 45.24 5.10 -41.65
C GLU A 410 45.20 5.89 -40.31
N ASP A 411 44.47 5.50 -39.27
CA ASP A 411 43.66 4.29 -39.08
C ASP A 411 42.61 4.48 -37.98
N GLN A 412 41.43 3.91 -38.23
CA GLN A 412 40.32 3.75 -37.29
C GLN A 412 40.48 2.43 -36.54
N GLN A 413 40.61 2.45 -35.21
CA GLN A 413 40.18 1.36 -34.33
C GLN A 413 39.62 1.99 -33.04
N SER A 414 38.30 2.21 -32.98
CA SER A 414 37.31 1.28 -32.39
C SER A 414 37.33 1.26 -30.85
N ALA A 415 36.59 2.18 -30.25
CA ALA A 415 35.94 1.95 -28.95
C ALA A 415 34.50 2.46 -29.08
N GLN A 416 33.60 1.49 -29.22
CA GLN A 416 32.18 1.64 -29.44
C GLN A 416 31.51 1.96 -28.10
N GLU A 417 31.13 3.21 -27.88
CA GLU A 417 30.22 3.60 -26.80
C GLU A 417 28.94 4.23 -27.36
N ASN A 418 27.85 3.75 -26.80
CA ASN A 418 26.47 3.79 -27.26
C ASN A 418 25.84 5.20 -27.05
N PRO A 419 25.21 5.85 -28.04
CA PRO A 419 24.54 7.13 -27.83
C PRO A 419 23.03 6.92 -27.68
N GLU A 420 22.57 6.78 -26.44
CA GLU A 420 21.24 7.28 -26.08
C GLU A 420 21.42 8.41 -25.07
N ASP A 421 20.77 9.53 -25.39
CA ASP A 421 20.47 10.65 -24.51
C ASP A 421 21.50 11.80 -24.39
N THR A 422 21.61 12.60 -25.46
CA THR A 422 22.13 13.98 -25.35
C THR A 422 21.32 14.96 -26.21
N THR A 423 20.02 15.06 -25.90
CA THR A 423 19.12 16.07 -26.50
C THR A 423 18.65 17.13 -25.51
N GLN A 424 19.45 17.47 -24.49
CA GLN A 424 19.04 18.42 -23.45
C GLN A 424 20.08 19.49 -23.02
N TYR A 425 21.08 19.81 -23.85
CA TYR A 425 22.03 20.91 -23.53
C TYR A 425 22.28 21.94 -24.66
N ARG A 426 21.40 22.00 -25.67
CA ARG A 426 21.54 22.94 -26.81
C ARG A 426 20.52 24.09 -26.82
N ARG A 427 20.20 24.67 -25.65
CA ARG A 427 19.26 25.81 -25.52
C ARG A 427 19.69 26.94 -24.56
N MET A 428 20.98 27.22 -24.41
CA MET A 428 21.45 28.42 -23.67
C MET A 428 22.52 29.23 -24.41
N ALA A 429 22.35 29.46 -25.72
CA ALA A 429 23.25 30.30 -26.49
C ALA A 429 22.54 31.17 -27.54
N VAL A 430 21.35 31.71 -27.23
CA VAL A 430 20.74 32.79 -28.03
C VAL A 430 19.94 33.70 -27.10
N MET A 431 20.60 34.59 -26.36
CA MET A 431 20.04 35.85 -25.86
C MET A 431 21.19 36.69 -25.30
N GLY A 432 21.73 37.59 -26.11
CA GLY A 432 22.82 38.45 -25.63
C GLY A 432 23.47 39.37 -26.67
N VAL A 433 22.75 39.80 -27.70
CA VAL A 433 23.25 40.84 -28.62
C VAL A 433 22.14 41.85 -28.86
N PHE A 434 21.94 42.79 -27.94
CA PHE A 434 21.37 44.12 -28.22
C PHE A 434 21.51 44.99 -26.97
N LYS A 435 22.51 45.88 -26.97
CA LYS A 435 22.51 47.24 -26.37
C LYS A 435 23.95 47.73 -26.20
N VAL A 436 24.58 48.10 -27.31
CA VAL A 436 25.74 48.99 -27.31
C VAL A 436 25.38 50.16 -28.22
N LYS A 437 24.92 51.26 -27.60
CA LYS A 437 25.00 52.67 -28.07
C LYS A 437 24.04 53.52 -27.25
N LYS A 438 24.43 53.93 -26.03
CA LYS A 438 23.97 55.18 -25.40
C LYS A 438 24.66 55.57 -24.08
N TYR A 439 25.98 55.41 -23.93
CA TYR A 439 26.68 55.99 -22.76
C TYR A 439 28.10 56.44 -23.12
N ALA A 440 28.20 57.49 -23.94
CA ALA A 440 29.47 58.20 -24.17
C ALA A 440 29.40 59.70 -23.85
N ALA A 441 28.26 60.21 -23.37
CA ALA A 441 28.07 61.64 -23.09
C ALA A 441 27.76 61.95 -21.60
N LYS A 442 28.12 61.05 -20.67
CA LYS A 442 27.93 61.25 -19.21
C LYS A 442 29.18 60.91 -18.39
N SER A 443 30.36 61.06 -19.00
CA SER A 443 31.65 60.65 -18.40
C SER A 443 32.54 61.81 -17.95
N ALA A 444 32.12 63.08 -18.12
CA ALA A 444 32.90 64.23 -17.68
C ALA A 444 32.39 64.85 -16.36
N GLU A 445 31.10 64.72 -16.05
CA GLU A 445 30.47 65.41 -14.90
C GLU A 445 30.42 64.58 -13.60
N ASN A 446 30.88 63.32 -13.64
CA ASN A 446 30.84 62.40 -12.48
C ASN A 446 32.21 62.19 -11.79
N ARG A 447 33.27 62.89 -12.20
CA ARG A 447 34.60 62.73 -11.56
C ARG A 447 34.71 63.47 -10.23
N GLU A 448 34.03 64.61 -10.02
CA GLU A 448 34.06 65.32 -8.73
C GLU A 448 33.13 64.72 -7.67
N SER A 449 32.09 63.96 -8.05
CA SER A 449 31.20 63.27 -7.10
C SER A 449 31.77 61.95 -6.58
N SER A 450 32.76 61.37 -7.26
CA SER A 450 33.34 60.06 -6.93
C SER A 450 34.22 60.11 -5.67
N ASP A 451 35.00 61.18 -5.49
CA ASP A 451 35.96 61.25 -4.37
C ASP A 451 35.26 61.67 -3.06
N ALA A 452 34.23 62.51 -3.13
CA ALA A 452 33.38 62.81 -1.98
C ALA A 452 32.50 61.60 -1.55
N ARG A 453 32.10 60.72 -2.48
CA ARG A 453 31.42 59.45 -2.15
C ARG A 453 32.37 58.38 -1.60
N LYS A 454 33.65 58.36 -1.99
CA LYS A 454 34.65 57.47 -1.38
C LYS A 454 34.90 57.85 0.08
N LEU A 455 35.05 59.14 0.38
CA LEU A 455 35.31 59.61 1.75
C LEU A 455 34.10 59.47 2.71
N ARG A 456 32.86 59.47 2.20
CA ARG A 456 31.67 59.16 3.01
C ARG A 456 31.40 57.67 3.20
N LYS A 457 31.90 56.80 2.31
CA LYS A 457 31.71 55.34 2.42
C LYS A 457 32.69 54.66 3.39
N GLU A 458 33.74 55.38 3.79
CA GLU A 458 34.73 54.91 4.77
C GLU A 458 34.36 55.20 6.22
N ARG A 459 33.40 56.09 6.48
CA ARG A 459 33.12 56.60 7.85
C ARG A 459 31.95 55.91 8.57
N ASP A 460 31.23 55.01 7.90
CA ASP A 460 30.18 54.14 8.47
C ASP A 460 30.51 52.65 8.29
N LEU A 461 31.80 52.28 8.30
CA LEU A 461 32.17 50.90 8.66
C LEU A 461 31.88 50.72 10.15
N ARG A 462 30.60 50.54 10.49
CA ARG A 462 30.25 49.65 11.60
C ARG A 462 31.11 48.40 11.36
N PRO A 463 31.91 47.93 12.33
CA PRO A 463 32.62 46.69 12.17
C PRO A 463 31.57 45.66 11.80
N THR A 464 31.51 45.31 10.50
CA THR A 464 30.57 44.31 10.01
C THR A 464 30.83 43.09 10.87
N LEU A 465 29.78 42.41 11.34
CA LEU A 465 29.90 41.22 12.20
C LEU A 465 31.08 40.31 11.76
N ALA A 466 31.28 40.20 10.44
CA ALA A 466 32.42 39.56 9.78
C ALA A 466 33.85 39.96 10.25
N SER A 467 34.12 41.22 10.62
CA SER A 467 35.42 41.68 11.12
C SER A 467 35.63 41.31 12.58
N ILE A 468 34.59 41.38 13.42
CA ILE A 468 34.64 40.93 14.83
C ILE A 468 34.82 39.40 14.87
N LEU A 469 34.14 38.68 13.95
CA LEU A 469 34.29 37.24 13.78
C LEU A 469 35.67 36.82 13.25
N ALA A 470 36.40 37.71 12.57
CA ALA A 470 37.68 37.38 11.94
C ALA A 470 38.87 37.38 12.91
N GLU A 471 38.74 38.05 14.06
CA GLU A 471 39.86 38.29 14.96
C GLU A 471 40.16 37.10 15.89
N ASN A 472 39.12 36.34 16.29
CA ASN A 472 39.27 35.21 17.23
C ASN A 472 39.13 33.85 16.53
N GLU A 473 40.25 33.12 16.40
CA GLU A 473 40.29 31.78 15.80
C GLU A 473 39.41 30.75 16.52
N HIS A 474 39.30 30.90 17.85
CA HIS A 474 38.46 30.05 18.69
C HIS A 474 36.95 30.26 18.49
N TYR A 475 36.54 31.37 17.86
CA TYR A 475 35.12 31.72 17.76
C TYR A 475 34.37 30.85 16.75
N GLY A 476 34.99 30.46 15.63
CA GLY A 476 34.36 29.58 14.63
C GLY A 476 34.04 28.19 15.17
N GLY A 477 34.96 27.61 15.96
CA GLY A 477 34.75 26.33 16.64
C GLY A 477 33.63 26.40 17.68
N ALA A 478 33.54 27.49 18.44
CA ALA A 478 32.46 27.69 19.40
C ALA A 478 31.09 27.78 18.71
N ILE A 479 30.95 28.53 17.60
CA ILE A 479 29.69 28.59 16.85
C ILE A 479 29.30 27.20 16.32
N ALA A 480 30.24 26.48 15.71
CA ALA A 480 29.98 25.15 15.17
C ALA A 480 29.50 24.18 16.26
N TYR A 481 30.13 24.22 17.45
CA TYR A 481 29.69 23.44 18.60
C TYR A 481 28.27 23.79 19.05
N TYR A 482 27.91 25.07 19.12
CA TYR A 482 26.54 25.47 19.46
C TYR A 482 25.52 25.08 18.39
N LEU A 483 25.89 25.16 17.11
CA LEU A 483 25.07 24.72 15.98
C LEU A 483 24.78 23.21 16.05
N ASP A 484 25.81 22.40 16.30
CA ASP A 484 25.71 20.96 16.49
C ASP A 484 24.74 20.63 17.64
N LYS A 485 24.92 21.26 18.81
CA LYS A 485 24.07 20.99 19.98
C LYS A 485 22.63 21.46 19.80
N ALA A 486 22.42 22.61 19.18
CA ALA A 486 21.08 23.10 18.87
C ALA A 486 20.37 22.17 17.88
N THR A 487 21.06 21.71 16.83
CA THR A 487 20.49 20.79 15.84
C THR A 487 20.21 19.43 16.45
N PHE A 488 21.14 18.88 17.24
CA PHE A 488 20.94 17.63 17.97
C PHE A 488 19.68 17.70 18.86
N LEU A 489 19.55 18.73 19.69
CA LEU A 489 18.39 18.89 20.58
C LEU A 489 17.09 19.03 19.77
N THR A 490 17.12 19.81 18.68
CA THR A 490 15.95 20.02 17.82
C THR A 490 15.53 18.72 17.14
N LEU A 491 16.45 17.96 16.56
CA LEU A 491 16.16 16.69 15.89
C LEU A 491 15.78 15.60 16.89
N MET A 492 16.41 15.54 18.06
CA MET A 492 16.04 14.61 19.12
C MET A 492 14.60 14.87 19.60
N LEU A 493 14.25 16.14 19.85
CA LEU A 493 12.90 16.52 20.27
C LEU A 493 11.89 16.27 19.15
N ALA A 494 12.22 16.63 17.91
CA ALA A 494 11.39 16.33 16.74
C ALA A 494 11.16 14.82 16.63
N TYR A 495 12.17 13.99 16.89
CA TYR A 495 12.05 12.53 16.86
C TYR A 495 11.14 11.99 17.97
N ILE A 496 11.38 12.42 19.22
CA ILE A 496 10.59 12.03 20.38
C ILE A 496 9.11 12.42 20.24
N ILE A 497 8.81 13.52 19.55
CA ILE A 497 7.43 13.97 19.33
C ILE A 497 6.82 13.35 18.08
N ALA A 498 7.54 13.38 16.95
CA ALA A 498 7.01 12.92 15.66
C ALA A 498 6.69 11.43 15.70
N PHE A 499 7.52 10.60 16.35
CA PHE A 499 7.30 9.17 16.34
C PHE A 499 5.99 8.78 17.06
N PRO A 500 5.73 9.18 18.33
CA PRO A 500 4.43 8.98 18.94
C PRO A 500 3.30 9.67 18.21
N VAL A 501 3.50 10.87 17.64
CA VAL A 501 2.43 11.57 16.90
C VAL A 501 2.02 10.81 15.64
N ILE A 502 2.97 10.31 14.83
CA ILE A 502 2.69 9.51 13.64
C ILE A 502 1.86 8.28 14.01
N PHE A 503 2.28 7.54 15.03
CA PHE A 503 1.53 6.35 15.45
C PHE A 503 0.23 6.69 16.19
N ALA A 504 0.17 7.74 17.00
CA ALA A 504 -1.02 8.11 17.77
C ALA A 504 -2.12 8.70 16.87
N THR A 505 -1.76 9.59 15.95
CA THR A 505 -2.72 10.20 15.00
C THR A 505 -3.33 9.16 14.06
N GLN A 506 -2.57 8.10 13.75
CA GLN A 506 -3.05 7.03 12.87
C GLN A 506 -3.53 5.78 13.61
N SER A 507 -3.31 5.62 14.91
CA SER A 507 -3.74 4.42 15.65
C SER A 507 -5.26 4.23 15.78
N GLY A 508 -6.08 5.17 15.34
CA GLY A 508 -7.53 5.11 15.60
C GLY A 508 -7.89 5.12 17.09
N TYR A 509 -6.95 5.42 18.01
CA TYR A 509 -7.28 5.56 19.43
C TYR A 509 -8.35 6.64 19.68
N VAL A 510 -8.48 7.62 18.77
CA VAL A 510 -9.58 8.59 18.77
C VAL A 510 -10.92 7.92 18.48
N SER A 511 -11.00 6.94 17.56
CA SER A 511 -12.26 6.23 17.28
C SER A 511 -12.64 5.20 18.36
N LEU A 512 -11.68 4.65 19.10
CA LEU A 512 -11.97 3.82 20.28
C LEU A 512 -12.64 4.63 21.40
N LEU A 513 -12.21 5.87 21.62
CA LEU A 513 -12.90 6.79 22.54
C LEU A 513 -14.30 7.17 22.02
N ASP A 514 -14.45 7.33 20.70
CA ASP A 514 -15.72 7.71 20.07
C ASP A 514 -16.75 6.58 20.11
N GLN A 515 -16.36 5.32 19.87
CA GLN A 515 -17.28 4.18 19.97
C GLN A 515 -17.77 3.93 21.40
N THR A 516 -16.96 4.22 22.42
CA THR A 516 -17.41 4.16 23.82
C THR A 516 -18.37 5.30 24.20
N LEU A 517 -18.37 6.41 23.46
CA LEU A 517 -19.28 7.53 23.65
C LEU A 517 -20.60 7.36 22.87
N VAL A 518 -20.60 6.65 21.75
CA VAL A 518 -21.83 6.35 20.97
C VAL A 518 -22.64 5.18 21.55
N GLN A 519 -22.02 4.32 22.38
CA GLN A 519 -22.71 3.24 23.09
C GLN A 519 -23.20 3.60 24.51
N ARG A 520 -23.04 4.85 24.96
CA ARG A 520 -23.70 5.40 26.15
C ARG A 520 -24.74 6.42 25.74
#